data_AF-A0A0D2B1N4-F1
#
_entry.id   AF-A0A0D2B1N4-F1
#
_cell.length_a   1.000
_cell.length_b   1.000
_cell.length_c   1.000
_cell.angle_alpha   90.00
_cell.angle_beta   90.00
_cell.angle_gamma   90.00
#
_symmetry.space_group_name_H-M   'P 1'
#
loop_
_entity.id
_entity.type
_entity.pdbx_description
1 polymer ?
#
loop_
_entity_poly.entity_id
_entity_poly.type
_entity_poly.pdbx_seq_one_letter_code
_entity_poly.pdbx_strand_id
1 'polypeptide(L)'
;MNFSLSLQDEPSSGDSTMSRAFGATGGYTDAGFRGDDFARIQFEDCQALTLPSVPGLFPGNVYSKTLLRTPECAYSDEHYRTLPDDDSFLSTEELLDEIAFFSDEAYECYPILHPHSLIKNIEEGKHLSDAEFRILALSVVTLNEARRFRRNPQYGTARLDSLLGTVHNLRQNSNHDYLADPPSLDTVTVSWCLFMAHIFRGNIYKAFAYLTEAIGLLDLIDYPSDHLQTVRLRRIEYMLYITESGAVSLYGPPRKRRIARLPSNFPGCVDDLIFQDHWESDVCSLAQNMAQKKMQISDRRAVELLLLMARIHAASGPDEVAKVTVDEGLMATMAGLLGTHARTGTAISEQTADVAITRQWKLGWHWWTTLADFSPLTEHRTSLNYTTQILGMTALQWGKTISPPLLRLIGIGKIVALAEAILHISSTIGERKSCTNIIGDLIRMVSEADYERNYAVQLYFLHGSVLAIPPMINLNDSQSTEVHRDPEVGQT
;
A
#
# COMPACT_ATOMS: atom_id res chain seq x y z
N MET A 1 -13.95 -14.51 27.12
CA MET A 1 -13.47 -14.42 28.52
C MET A 1 -13.12 -12.97 28.76
N ASN A 2 -13.96 -12.27 29.53
CA ASN A 2 -13.84 -10.84 29.77
C ASN A 2 -13.05 -10.62 31.05
N PHE A 3 -11.98 -9.82 31.00
CA PHE A 3 -11.36 -9.27 32.20
C PHE A 3 -11.73 -7.79 32.32
N SER A 4 -12.62 -7.53 33.28
CA SER A 4 -12.92 -6.24 33.86
C SER A 4 -11.87 -5.95 34.93
N LEU A 5 -11.24 -4.78 34.89
CA LEU A 5 -10.48 -4.25 36.03
C LEU A 5 -11.16 -2.97 36.51
N SER A 6 -11.70 -3.08 37.72
CA SER A 6 -12.41 -2.06 38.48
C SER A 6 -11.46 -0.95 38.95
N LEU A 7 -11.84 0.29 38.64
CA LEU A 7 -11.39 1.50 39.32
C LEU A 7 -11.89 1.53 40.77
N GLN A 8 -11.05 2.03 41.68
CA GLN A 8 -11.46 2.59 42.96
C GLN A 8 -10.89 4.02 43.07
N ASP A 9 -11.79 4.93 43.45
CA ASP A 9 -11.59 6.37 43.58
C ASP A 9 -11.09 6.79 44.98
N GLU A 10 -10.12 7.73 44.96
CA GLU A 10 -10.02 8.99 45.74
C GLU A 10 -9.86 9.01 47.28
N PRO A 11 -9.51 10.16 47.96
CA PRO A 11 -9.24 11.52 47.48
C PRO A 11 -8.01 12.27 48.10
N SER A 12 -7.72 13.46 47.54
CA SER A 12 -7.63 14.77 48.23
C SER A 12 -6.36 15.63 48.09
N SER A 13 -6.59 16.77 47.44
CA SER A 13 -6.23 18.15 47.83
C SER A 13 -4.80 18.69 47.70
N GLY A 14 -4.69 19.84 47.03
CA GLY A 14 -3.55 20.76 47.12
C GLY A 14 -3.52 21.83 46.03
N ASP A 15 -4.21 22.94 46.25
CA ASP A 15 -4.12 24.20 45.48
C ASP A 15 -2.69 24.78 45.42
N SER A 16 -2.30 25.40 44.30
CA SER A 16 -1.77 26.79 44.25
C SER A 16 -1.14 27.21 42.90
N THR A 17 -1.75 28.24 42.31
CA THR A 17 -1.20 29.45 41.64
C THR A 17 0.12 29.48 40.85
N MET A 18 -0.01 30.08 39.64
CA MET A 18 0.91 31.02 38.94
C MET A 18 2.37 30.60 38.64
N SER A 19 2.75 30.59 37.36
CA SER A 19 3.44 31.73 36.70
C SER A 19 4.11 31.31 35.37
N ARG A 20 4.17 32.25 34.41
CA ARG A 20 4.92 32.18 33.14
C ARG A 20 6.43 32.23 33.40
N ALA A 21 7.23 31.47 32.64
CA ALA A 21 8.52 31.92 32.08
C ALA A 21 9.14 30.90 31.11
N PHE A 22 9.91 31.44 30.17
CA PHE A 22 10.69 30.83 29.08
C PHE A 22 11.86 29.92 29.54
N GLY A 23 12.29 29.03 28.61
CA GLY A 23 13.60 28.36 28.59
C GLY A 23 13.48 26.99 27.91
N ALA A 24 13.76 26.83 26.62
CA ALA A 24 15.08 26.68 25.99
C ALA A 24 15.90 25.46 26.49
N THR A 25 16.22 24.60 25.52
CA THR A 25 17.27 23.56 25.48
C THR A 25 17.06 22.23 26.24
N GLY A 26 17.07 21.15 25.46
CA GLY A 26 17.18 19.74 25.87
C GLY A 26 16.77 18.88 24.67
N GLY A 27 17.68 18.46 23.79
CA GLY A 27 18.73 17.49 24.11
C GLY A 27 18.22 16.09 23.75
N TYR A 28 17.93 15.84 22.48
CA TYR A 28 17.60 14.48 22.02
C TYR A 28 18.88 13.69 21.83
N THR A 29 19.09 12.76 22.75
CA THR A 29 20.18 11.79 22.72
C THR A 29 20.02 10.83 21.55
N ASP A 30 21.06 10.87 20.73
CA ASP A 30 21.48 9.93 19.72
C ASP A 30 21.55 8.50 20.28
N ALA A 31 20.76 7.59 19.73
CA ALA A 31 20.94 6.15 19.87
C ALA A 31 21.27 5.60 18.48
N GLY A 32 22.57 5.58 18.19
CA GLY A 32 23.12 4.98 16.99
C GLY A 32 22.76 3.50 16.91
N PHE A 33 21.87 3.16 15.98
CA PHE A 33 21.61 1.78 15.57
C PHE A 33 22.84 1.21 14.86
N ARG A 34 23.54 0.29 15.55
CA ARG A 34 24.44 -0.68 14.92
C ARG A 34 23.71 -2.01 14.81
N GLY A 35 23.29 -2.33 13.60
CA GLY A 35 22.84 -3.65 13.19
C GLY A 35 23.43 -3.94 11.82
N ASP A 36 24.66 -4.47 11.81
CA ASP A 36 25.29 -5.04 10.62
C ASP A 36 24.64 -6.40 10.36
N ASP A 37 23.69 -6.44 9.41
CA ASP A 37 23.30 -7.62 8.60
C ASP A 37 22.26 -7.24 7.52
N PHE A 38 22.44 -6.07 6.89
CA PHE A 38 21.66 -5.67 5.73
C PHE A 38 22.35 -6.10 4.43
N ALA A 39 22.24 -7.38 4.08
CA ALA A 39 22.35 -7.79 2.68
C ALA A 39 20.97 -7.70 2.00
N ARG A 40 20.41 -6.48 1.95
CA ARG A 40 19.37 -6.20 0.94
C ARG A 40 20.09 -6.23 -0.39
N ILE A 41 19.78 -7.22 -1.24
CA ILE A 41 20.26 -7.26 -2.62
C ILE A 41 19.92 -5.90 -3.24
N GLN A 42 20.95 -5.15 -3.63
CA GLN A 42 20.80 -3.88 -4.29
C GLN A 42 19.96 -4.09 -5.56
N PHE A 43 18.85 -3.37 -5.67
CA PHE A 43 18.06 -3.31 -6.90
C PHE A 43 18.85 -2.67 -8.06
N GLU A 44 20.02 -2.09 -7.78
CA GLU A 44 20.86 -1.39 -8.75
C GLU A 44 21.77 -2.35 -9.56
N ASP A 45 22.16 -3.51 -9.01
CA ASP A 45 23.09 -4.44 -9.68
C ASP A 45 22.41 -5.57 -10.49
N CYS A 46 21.09 -5.72 -10.39
CA CYS A 46 20.35 -6.73 -11.15
C CYS A 46 19.94 -6.28 -12.57
N GLN A 47 20.21 -5.03 -12.97
CA GLN A 47 19.94 -4.58 -14.34
C GLN A 47 21.03 -4.98 -15.36
N ALA A 48 22.12 -5.63 -14.92
CA ALA A 48 23.23 -6.03 -15.81
C ALA A 48 23.82 -7.43 -15.56
N LEU A 49 23.07 -8.37 -14.97
CA LEU A 49 23.50 -9.77 -14.88
C LEU A 49 22.74 -10.63 -15.89
N THR A 50 23.24 -10.68 -17.11
CA THR A 50 23.04 -11.84 -17.99
C THR A 50 23.68 -13.05 -17.31
N LEU A 51 22.85 -13.86 -16.63
CA LEU A 51 23.29 -15.16 -16.13
C LEU A 51 23.84 -15.99 -17.30
N PRO A 52 25.04 -16.57 -17.20
CA PRO A 52 25.51 -17.53 -18.20
C PRO A 52 24.52 -18.70 -18.22
N SER A 53 24.04 -19.03 -19.41
CA SER A 53 23.24 -20.23 -19.66
C SER A 53 24.09 -21.45 -19.29
N VAL A 54 23.93 -21.98 -18.08
CA VAL A 54 24.51 -23.26 -17.66
C VAL A 54 23.46 -24.34 -17.93
N PRO A 55 23.61 -25.18 -18.96
CA PRO A 55 22.70 -26.29 -19.19
C PRO A 55 22.97 -27.40 -18.17
N GLY A 56 21.96 -27.82 -17.41
CA GLY A 56 21.99 -29.14 -16.74
C GLY A 56 21.99 -29.19 -15.21
N LEU A 57 21.66 -28.11 -14.48
CA LEU A 57 21.63 -28.11 -13.00
C LEU A 57 20.22 -28.19 -12.37
N PHE A 58 19.21 -28.62 -13.13
CA PHE A 58 17.89 -28.94 -12.58
C PHE A 58 17.69 -30.46 -12.57
N PRO A 59 17.62 -31.13 -11.41
CA PRO A 59 17.01 -32.45 -11.35
C PRO A 59 15.55 -32.29 -11.76
N GLY A 60 15.18 -33.01 -12.83
CA GLY A 60 13.84 -32.97 -13.42
C GLY A 60 12.75 -33.36 -12.43
N ASN A 61 11.55 -32.83 -12.70
CA ASN A 61 10.24 -33.17 -12.11
C ASN A 61 9.70 -32.39 -10.90
N VAL A 62 10.09 -31.13 -10.66
CA VAL A 62 9.35 -30.27 -9.69
C VAL A 62 8.60 -29.09 -10.32
N TYR A 63 8.92 -28.69 -11.55
CA TYR A 63 8.06 -27.78 -12.33
C TYR A 63 7.09 -28.59 -13.17
N SER A 64 6.01 -29.06 -12.55
CA SER A 64 4.88 -29.58 -13.31
C SER A 64 4.39 -28.50 -14.28
N LYS A 65 4.21 -28.88 -15.55
CA LYS A 65 3.75 -28.04 -16.67
C LYS A 65 2.42 -27.31 -16.41
N THR A 66 1.77 -27.55 -15.27
CA THR A 66 0.53 -26.91 -14.84
C THR A 66 0.70 -25.48 -14.30
N LEU A 67 1.91 -25.03 -13.96
CA LEU A 67 2.19 -23.68 -13.43
C LEU A 67 2.58 -22.63 -14.50
N LEU A 68 2.59 -22.99 -15.78
CA LEU A 68 2.99 -22.12 -16.90
C LEU A 68 1.81 -21.73 -17.81
N ARG A 69 0.57 -21.73 -17.30
CA ARG A 69 -0.49 -20.99 -17.96
C ARG A 69 -0.38 -19.53 -17.55
N THR A 70 0.22 -18.72 -18.41
CA THR A 70 -0.11 -17.30 -18.44
C THR A 70 -1.63 -17.18 -18.49
N PRO A 71 -2.29 -16.46 -17.58
CA PRO A 71 -3.71 -16.20 -17.76
C PRO A 71 -3.87 -15.49 -19.11
N GLU A 72 -4.61 -16.11 -20.03
CA GLU A 72 -5.14 -15.43 -21.20
C GLU A 72 -6.06 -14.33 -20.68
N CYS A 73 -5.50 -13.15 -20.45
CA CYS A 73 -6.27 -11.93 -20.28
C CYS A 73 -6.85 -11.59 -21.66
N ALA A 74 -7.99 -12.20 -21.98
CA ALA A 74 -8.85 -11.75 -23.05
C ALA A 74 -9.43 -10.38 -22.65
N TYR A 75 -8.69 -9.32 -22.94
CA TYR A 75 -9.26 -7.99 -23.13
C TYR A 75 -9.23 -7.70 -24.62
N SER A 76 -10.34 -7.19 -25.15
CA SER A 76 -10.47 -6.79 -26.54
C SER A 76 -9.40 -5.76 -26.89
N ASP A 77 -8.85 -5.90 -28.09
CA ASP A 77 -7.91 -5.00 -28.78
C ASP A 77 -8.51 -3.59 -29.08
N GLU A 78 -9.44 -3.12 -28.23
CA GLU A 78 -10.09 -1.83 -28.41
C GLU A 78 -9.26 -0.71 -27.79
N HIS A 79 -8.66 0.08 -28.70
CA HIS A 79 -8.13 1.42 -28.51
C HIS A 79 -6.69 1.53 -27.99
N TYR A 80 -5.74 1.15 -28.86
CA TYR A 80 -4.46 1.86 -28.92
C TYR A 80 -4.73 3.31 -29.35
N ARG A 81 -5.02 4.20 -28.39
CA ARG A 81 -5.06 5.64 -28.64
C ARG A 81 -3.61 6.13 -28.72
N THR A 82 -3.06 6.21 -29.93
CA THR A 82 -1.86 6.99 -30.19
C THR A 82 -2.22 8.46 -30.02
N LEU A 83 -1.50 9.18 -29.14
CA LEU A 83 -1.61 10.63 -29.04
C LEU A 83 -1.34 11.23 -30.43
N PRO A 84 -2.12 12.22 -30.89
CA PRO A 84 -1.81 12.93 -32.14
C PRO A 84 -0.48 13.68 -31.99
N ASP A 85 0.23 13.86 -33.10
CA ASP A 85 1.55 14.48 -33.14
C ASP A 85 1.59 15.88 -32.45
N ASP A 86 2.60 16.01 -31.58
CA ASP A 86 3.28 17.16 -30.95
C ASP A 86 2.58 18.46 -30.50
N ASP A 87 1.28 18.71 -30.69
CA ASP A 87 0.66 19.93 -30.13
C ASP A 87 -0.83 19.81 -29.73
N SER A 88 -1.50 18.69 -29.99
CA SER A 88 -2.91 18.56 -29.61
C SER A 88 -3.04 18.17 -28.14
N PHE A 89 -3.37 19.15 -27.29
CA PHE A 89 -3.90 18.90 -25.95
C PHE A 89 -5.13 17.98 -26.05
N LEU A 90 -5.35 17.14 -25.03
CA LEU A 90 -6.53 16.28 -24.96
C LEU A 90 -7.81 17.11 -25.15
N SER A 91 -8.77 16.58 -25.89
CA SER A 91 -10.07 17.25 -26.02
C SER A 91 -10.76 17.36 -24.65
N THR A 92 -11.67 18.32 -24.50
CA THR A 92 -12.44 18.48 -23.25
C THR A 92 -13.14 17.19 -22.85
N GLU A 93 -13.70 16.47 -23.82
CA GLU A 93 -14.38 15.17 -23.60
C GLU A 93 -13.42 14.10 -23.08
N GLU A 94 -12.26 13.94 -23.71
CA GLU A 94 -11.23 12.99 -23.25
C GLU A 94 -10.72 13.32 -21.84
N LEU A 95 -10.58 14.61 -21.53
CA LEU A 95 -10.16 15.02 -20.20
C LEU A 95 -11.22 14.71 -19.14
N LEU A 96 -12.50 14.96 -19.45
CA LEU A 96 -13.62 14.60 -18.58
C LEU A 96 -13.70 13.08 -18.35
N ASP A 97 -13.49 12.27 -19.39
CA ASP A 97 -13.43 10.81 -19.28
C ASP A 97 -12.30 10.35 -18.34
N GLU A 98 -11.11 10.96 -18.45
CA GLU A 98 -9.99 10.63 -17.57
C GLU A 98 -10.22 11.08 -16.12
N ILE A 99 -10.90 12.22 -15.89
CA ILE A 99 -11.31 12.63 -14.54
C ILE A 99 -12.40 11.72 -13.97
N ALA A 100 -13.36 11.28 -14.78
CA ALA A 100 -14.36 10.31 -14.36
C ALA A 100 -13.69 8.97 -13.97
N PHE A 101 -12.75 8.50 -14.79
CA PHE A 101 -11.94 7.31 -14.46
C PHE A 101 -11.17 7.50 -13.15
N PHE A 102 -10.54 8.65 -12.92
CA PHE A 102 -9.88 8.95 -11.65
C PHE A 102 -10.86 8.89 -10.47
N SER A 103 -12.04 9.49 -10.62
CA SER A 103 -13.09 9.53 -9.59
C SER A 103 -13.57 8.12 -9.21
N ASP A 104 -13.70 7.22 -10.19
CA ASP A 104 -14.21 5.87 -9.96
C ASP A 104 -13.11 4.89 -9.49
N GLU A 105 -11.89 5.00 -10.00
CA GLU A 105 -10.86 3.96 -9.84
C GLU A 105 -9.70 4.34 -8.91
N ALA A 106 -9.46 5.64 -8.68
CA ALA A 106 -8.25 6.12 -8.01
C ALA A 106 -8.56 7.00 -6.79
N TYR A 107 -9.72 7.66 -6.76
CA TYR A 107 -10.07 8.62 -5.73
C TYR A 107 -10.01 8.07 -4.31
N GLU A 108 -10.53 6.86 -4.08
CA GLU A 108 -10.51 6.24 -2.75
C GLU A 108 -9.09 6.01 -2.24
N CYS A 109 -8.14 5.74 -3.14
CA CYS A 109 -6.72 5.60 -2.81
C CYS A 109 -6.06 6.96 -2.63
N TYR A 110 -6.48 7.96 -3.41
CA TYR A 110 -5.82 9.26 -3.54
C TYR A 110 -6.81 10.44 -3.38
N PRO A 111 -7.44 10.62 -2.20
CA PRO A 111 -8.53 11.59 -2.03
C PRO A 111 -8.06 13.05 -1.87
N ILE A 112 -7.08 13.49 -2.65
CA ILE A 112 -6.45 14.82 -2.54
C ILE A 112 -7.02 15.85 -3.52
N LEU A 113 -7.85 15.43 -4.48
CA LEU A 113 -8.48 16.30 -5.48
C LEU A 113 -9.98 16.16 -5.42
N HIS A 114 -10.71 17.26 -5.27
CA HIS A 114 -12.17 17.22 -5.30
C HIS A 114 -12.68 17.02 -6.74
N PRO A 115 -13.26 15.86 -7.12
CA PRO A 115 -13.59 15.54 -8.51
C PRO A 115 -14.57 16.52 -9.14
N HIS A 116 -15.55 17.00 -8.37
CA HIS A 116 -16.51 17.99 -8.87
C HIS A 116 -15.84 19.32 -9.22
N SER A 117 -14.87 19.78 -8.42
CA SER A 117 -14.09 20.98 -8.72
C SER A 117 -13.23 20.81 -9.97
N LEU A 118 -12.67 19.62 -10.20
CA LEU A 118 -11.92 19.31 -11.43
C LEU A 118 -12.84 19.40 -12.66
N ILE A 119 -14.00 18.73 -12.62
CA ILE A 119 -14.97 18.72 -13.72
C ILE A 119 -15.42 20.15 -14.04
N LYS A 120 -15.83 20.91 -13.03
CA LYS A 120 -16.26 22.31 -13.18
C LYS A 120 -15.15 23.18 -13.82
N ASN A 121 -13.91 23.06 -13.34
CA ASN A 121 -12.79 23.81 -13.91
C ASN A 121 -12.51 23.42 -15.37
N ILE A 122 -12.74 22.16 -15.75
CA ILE A 122 -12.60 21.71 -17.15
C ILE A 122 -13.71 22.31 -18.01
N GLU A 123 -14.96 22.25 -17.57
CA GLU A 123 -16.13 22.83 -18.26
C GLU A 123 -16.01 24.35 -18.43
N GLU A 124 -15.44 25.04 -17.43
CA GLU A 124 -15.12 26.47 -17.48
C GLU A 124 -13.92 26.81 -18.39
N GLY A 125 -13.26 25.80 -18.97
CA GLY A 125 -12.12 26.00 -19.88
C GLY A 125 -10.80 26.35 -19.19
N LYS A 126 -10.67 26.14 -17.87
CA LYS A 126 -9.43 26.46 -17.14
C LYS A 126 -8.23 25.66 -17.62
N HIS A 127 -8.44 24.45 -18.12
CA HIS A 127 -7.37 23.65 -18.73
C HIS A 127 -6.75 24.35 -19.96
N LEU A 128 -7.44 25.31 -20.58
CA LEU A 128 -6.93 26.12 -21.68
C LEU A 128 -6.39 27.47 -21.21
N SER A 129 -7.00 28.11 -20.21
CA SER A 129 -6.63 29.47 -19.78
C SER A 129 -5.62 29.51 -18.63
N ASP A 130 -5.53 28.47 -17.82
CA ASP A 130 -4.67 28.36 -16.64
C ASP A 130 -3.61 27.28 -16.85
N ALA A 131 -2.35 27.69 -16.92
CA ALA A 131 -1.23 26.79 -17.16
C ALA A 131 -1.00 25.80 -16.00
N GLU A 132 -1.24 26.23 -14.76
CA GLU A 132 -1.03 25.37 -13.59
C GLU A 132 -2.10 24.28 -13.53
N PHE A 133 -3.38 24.67 -13.68
CA PHE A 133 -4.48 23.72 -13.73
C PHE A 133 -4.36 22.77 -14.92
N ARG A 134 -3.88 23.25 -16.07
CA ARG A 134 -3.57 22.40 -17.25
C ARG A 134 -2.58 21.30 -16.90
N ILE A 135 -1.50 21.64 -16.22
CA ILE A 135 -0.46 20.68 -15.81
C ILE A 135 -1.01 19.72 -14.76
N LEU A 136 -1.83 20.19 -13.82
CA LEU A 136 -2.54 19.33 -12.86
C LEU A 136 -3.39 18.29 -13.58
N ALA A 137 -4.24 18.73 -14.51
CA ALA A 137 -5.17 17.87 -15.23
C ALA A 137 -4.41 16.79 -16.02
N LEU A 138 -3.34 17.16 -16.74
CA LEU A 138 -2.46 16.20 -17.41
C LEU A 138 -1.74 15.25 -16.45
N SER A 139 -1.40 15.71 -15.26
CA SER A 139 -0.75 14.86 -14.24
C SER A 139 -1.72 13.82 -13.67
N VAL A 140 -3.02 14.12 -13.59
CA VAL A 140 -4.06 13.13 -13.27
C VAL A 140 -4.16 12.09 -14.39
N VAL A 141 -4.17 12.51 -15.66
CA VAL A 141 -4.14 11.58 -16.80
C VAL A 141 -2.89 10.70 -16.76
N THR A 142 -1.73 11.29 -16.45
CA THR A 142 -0.46 10.57 -16.30
C THR A 142 -0.53 9.54 -15.17
N LEU A 143 -1.17 9.87 -14.04
CA LEU A 143 -1.39 8.94 -12.93
C LEU A 143 -2.30 7.77 -13.35
N ASN A 144 -3.41 8.05 -14.04
CA ASN A 144 -4.31 7.02 -14.56
C ASN A 144 -3.57 6.07 -15.50
N GLU A 145 -2.80 6.63 -16.42
CA GLU A 145 -2.01 5.87 -17.37
C GLU A 145 -0.94 5.02 -16.68
N ALA A 146 -0.27 5.56 -15.66
CA ALA A 146 0.68 4.82 -14.86
C ALA A 146 0.01 3.67 -14.09
N ARG A 147 -1.21 3.87 -13.56
CA ARG A 147 -2.01 2.80 -12.92
C ARG A 147 -2.37 1.71 -13.94
N ARG A 148 -2.79 2.07 -15.16
CA ARG A 148 -3.07 1.11 -16.25
C ARG A 148 -1.83 0.29 -16.59
N PHE A 149 -0.70 0.94 -16.81
CA PHE A 149 0.59 0.28 -17.05
C PHE A 149 0.96 -0.66 -15.90
N ARG A 150 0.82 -0.22 -14.64
CA ARG A 150 1.16 -1.04 -13.48
C ARG A 150 0.27 -2.28 -13.37
N ARG A 151 -1.03 -2.15 -13.62
CA ARG A 151 -1.99 -3.27 -13.66
C ARG A 151 -1.62 -4.27 -14.76
N ASN A 152 -1.27 -3.79 -15.95
CA ASN A 152 -0.89 -4.62 -17.08
C ASN A 152 0.29 -4.02 -17.88
N PRO A 153 1.53 -4.45 -17.63
CA PRO A 153 2.71 -3.96 -18.34
C PRO A 153 2.71 -4.29 -19.84
N GLN A 154 1.92 -5.27 -20.28
CA GLN A 154 1.80 -5.64 -21.69
C GLN A 154 1.11 -4.55 -22.51
N TYR A 155 0.38 -3.63 -21.85
CA TYR A 155 -0.20 -2.44 -22.46
C TYR A 155 0.86 -1.50 -23.08
N GLY A 156 2.14 -1.66 -22.70
CA GLY A 156 3.24 -0.85 -23.20
C GLY A 156 3.42 0.45 -22.43
N THR A 157 4.50 1.18 -22.75
CA THR A 157 4.94 2.37 -22.01
C THR A 157 4.89 3.65 -22.84
N ALA A 158 4.61 3.56 -24.14
CA ALA A 158 4.72 4.69 -25.07
C ALA A 158 3.85 5.89 -24.67
N ARG A 159 2.57 5.66 -24.34
CA ARG A 159 1.66 6.73 -23.92
C ARG A 159 2.06 7.33 -22.59
N LEU A 160 2.46 6.50 -21.62
CA LEU A 160 2.97 6.98 -20.32
C LEU A 160 4.24 7.83 -20.49
N ASP A 161 5.21 7.37 -21.27
CA ASP A 161 6.47 8.07 -21.52
C ASP A 161 6.23 9.39 -22.26
N SER A 162 5.29 9.42 -23.22
CA SER A 162 4.85 10.65 -23.90
C SER A 162 4.19 11.64 -22.93
N LEU A 163 3.23 11.20 -22.10
CA LEU A 163 2.58 12.05 -21.11
C LEU A 163 3.58 12.63 -20.10
N LEU A 164 4.53 11.82 -19.61
CA LEU A 164 5.62 12.27 -18.75
C LEU A 164 6.46 13.35 -19.43
N GLY A 165 6.81 13.15 -20.71
CA GLY A 165 7.53 14.13 -21.52
C GLY A 165 6.75 15.45 -21.63
N THR A 166 5.46 15.37 -21.94
CA THR A 166 4.58 16.55 -22.07
C THR A 166 4.46 17.31 -20.74
N VAL A 167 4.23 16.61 -19.62
CA VAL A 167 4.17 17.26 -18.30
C VAL A 167 5.50 17.93 -17.96
N HIS A 168 6.64 17.30 -18.23
CA HIS A 168 7.95 17.93 -18.01
C HIS A 168 8.17 19.15 -18.88
N ASN A 169 7.85 19.06 -20.17
CA ASN A 169 8.01 20.18 -21.11
C ASN A 169 7.14 21.36 -20.70
N LEU A 170 5.89 21.12 -20.29
CA LEU A 170 5.00 22.20 -19.83
C LEU A 170 5.50 22.85 -18.52
N ARG A 171 6.06 22.07 -17.60
CA ARG A 171 6.67 22.59 -16.37
C ARG A 171 7.92 23.43 -16.64
N GLN A 172 8.67 23.14 -17.71
CA GLN A 172 9.89 23.88 -18.09
C GLN A 172 9.60 25.12 -18.96
N ASN A 173 8.61 25.01 -19.85
CA ASN A 173 8.30 26.03 -20.85
C ASN A 173 7.19 26.99 -20.41
N SER A 174 6.63 26.83 -19.22
CA SER A 174 5.71 27.82 -18.67
C SER A 174 6.49 29.13 -18.49
N ASN A 175 6.13 30.16 -19.26
CA ASN A 175 6.72 31.50 -19.17
C ASN A 175 6.58 32.16 -17.78
N HIS A 176 5.75 31.58 -16.93
CA HIS A 176 5.79 31.76 -15.49
C HIS A 176 6.54 30.56 -14.94
N ASP A 177 7.69 30.78 -14.31
CA ASP A 177 8.39 29.79 -13.50
C ASP A 177 7.34 28.95 -12.75
N TYR A 178 7.08 27.72 -13.21
CA TYR A 178 6.05 26.85 -12.61
C TYR A 178 6.32 26.58 -11.13
N LEU A 179 7.58 26.80 -10.73
CA LEU A 179 8.11 26.71 -9.38
C LEU A 179 8.48 28.07 -8.78
N ALA A 180 8.15 29.22 -9.41
CA ALA A 180 8.33 30.52 -8.76
C ALA A 180 7.24 30.79 -7.74
N ASP A 181 7.66 31.57 -6.74
CA ASP A 181 6.93 31.81 -5.51
C ASP A 181 5.59 32.55 -5.71
N PRO A 182 4.54 32.18 -4.95
CA PRO A 182 4.49 31.02 -4.05
C PRO A 182 3.97 29.75 -4.75
N PRO A 183 4.48 28.56 -4.38
CA PRO A 183 3.94 27.28 -4.87
C PRO A 183 2.48 27.10 -4.43
N SER A 184 1.73 26.29 -5.17
CA SER A 184 0.34 25.95 -4.84
C SER A 184 0.17 24.45 -4.54
N LEU A 185 -0.99 24.07 -3.98
CA LEU A 185 -1.35 22.66 -3.76
C LEU A 185 -1.42 21.85 -5.06
N ASP A 186 -1.63 22.50 -6.21
CA ASP A 186 -1.58 21.87 -7.53
C ASP A 186 -0.15 21.46 -7.87
N THR A 187 0.84 22.32 -7.66
CA THR A 187 2.27 21.99 -7.86
C THR A 187 2.74 20.80 -7.00
N VAL A 188 2.26 20.73 -5.75
CA VAL A 188 2.53 19.60 -4.85
C VAL A 188 1.89 18.33 -5.40
N THR A 189 0.62 18.42 -5.81
CA THR A 189 -0.12 17.27 -6.36
C THR A 189 0.52 16.75 -7.64
N VAL A 190 0.96 17.63 -8.53
CA VAL A 190 1.69 17.29 -9.77
C VAL A 190 2.99 16.55 -9.47
N SER A 191 3.78 17.07 -8.53
CA SER A 191 5.03 16.41 -8.11
C SER A 191 4.75 15.03 -7.51
N TRP A 192 3.69 14.88 -6.72
CA TRP A 192 3.29 13.58 -6.19
C TRP A 192 2.80 12.61 -7.29
N CYS A 193 2.02 13.08 -8.28
CA CYS A 193 1.61 12.27 -9.43
C CYS A 193 2.83 11.78 -10.24
N LEU A 194 3.83 12.64 -10.45
CA LEU A 194 5.09 12.28 -11.11
C LEU A 194 5.90 11.26 -10.31
N PHE A 195 5.92 11.37 -8.98
CA PHE A 195 6.49 10.33 -8.13
C PHE A 195 5.80 8.98 -8.39
N MET A 196 4.46 8.93 -8.35
CA MET A 196 3.71 7.69 -8.57
C MET A 196 3.96 7.10 -9.96
N ALA A 197 3.95 7.94 -10.99
CA ALA A 197 4.21 7.53 -12.37
C ALA A 197 5.62 6.94 -12.53
N HIS A 198 6.64 7.57 -11.95
CA HIS A 198 8.00 7.07 -12.01
C HIS A 198 8.23 5.81 -11.15
N ILE A 199 7.56 5.67 -10.00
CA ILE A 199 7.57 4.41 -9.24
C ILE A 199 7.02 3.28 -10.09
N PHE A 200 5.86 3.48 -10.72
CA PHE A 200 5.24 2.46 -11.56
C PHE A 200 6.06 2.14 -12.81
N ARG A 201 6.74 3.14 -13.39
CA ARG A 201 7.69 2.95 -14.49
C ARG A 201 8.97 2.20 -14.09
N GLY A 202 9.28 2.12 -12.80
CA GLY A 202 10.50 1.52 -12.27
C GLY A 202 11.70 2.47 -12.17
N ASN A 203 11.50 3.78 -12.33
CA ASN A 203 12.56 4.78 -12.17
C ASN A 203 12.57 5.35 -10.75
N ILE A 204 13.14 4.57 -9.83
CA ILE A 204 13.10 4.83 -8.38
C ILE A 204 13.83 6.14 -8.02
N TYR A 205 14.95 6.46 -8.69
CA TYR A 205 15.72 7.66 -8.38
C TYR A 205 14.96 8.94 -8.74
N LYS A 206 14.39 9.02 -9.96
CA LYS A 206 13.54 10.15 -10.36
C LYS A 206 12.29 10.23 -9.52
N ALA A 207 11.67 9.11 -9.19
CA ALA A 207 10.50 9.10 -8.32
C ALA A 207 10.83 9.79 -6.99
N PHE A 208 11.85 9.34 -6.28
CA PHE A 208 12.22 9.93 -4.99
C PHE A 208 12.62 11.40 -5.07
N ALA A 209 13.14 11.88 -6.21
CA ALA A 209 13.35 13.30 -6.44
C ALA A 209 12.01 14.06 -6.41
N TYR A 210 10.99 13.58 -7.14
CA TYR A 210 9.65 14.19 -7.14
C TYR A 210 8.92 14.09 -5.80
N LEU A 211 9.14 13.02 -5.02
CA LEU A 211 8.59 12.96 -3.67
C LEU A 211 9.24 14.00 -2.75
N THR A 212 10.56 14.18 -2.87
CA THR A 212 11.30 15.20 -2.12
C THR A 212 10.85 16.59 -2.51
N GLU A 213 10.64 16.83 -3.81
CA GLU A 213 10.06 18.06 -4.33
C GLU A 213 8.66 18.29 -3.76
N ALA A 214 7.74 17.33 -3.82
CA ALA A 214 6.38 17.47 -3.31
C ALA A 214 6.35 17.85 -1.81
N ILE A 215 7.20 17.21 -1.00
CA ILE A 215 7.32 17.51 0.43
C ILE A 215 7.91 18.91 0.65
N GLY A 216 8.95 19.27 -0.11
CA GLY A 216 9.57 20.59 -0.04
C GLY A 216 8.62 21.71 -0.45
N LEU A 217 7.84 21.52 -1.51
CA LEU A 217 6.83 22.47 -1.97
C LEU A 217 5.72 22.67 -0.92
N LEU A 218 5.25 21.59 -0.29
CA LEU A 218 4.25 21.68 0.76
C LEU A 218 4.70 22.55 1.94
N ASP A 219 5.98 22.41 2.33
CA ASP A 219 6.58 23.17 3.42
C ASP A 219 6.70 24.69 3.11
N LEU A 220 6.59 25.08 1.84
CA LEU A 220 6.64 26.47 1.38
C LEU A 220 5.24 27.10 1.20
N ILE A 221 4.17 26.31 1.31
CA ILE A 221 2.80 26.80 1.13
C ILE A 221 2.28 27.43 2.42
N ASP A 222 1.84 28.69 2.32
CA ASP A 222 1.12 29.35 3.41
C ASP A 222 -0.25 28.68 3.64
N TYR A 223 -0.71 28.70 4.90
CA TYR A 223 -1.99 28.07 5.25
C TYR A 223 -3.15 28.72 4.46
N PRO A 224 -3.92 27.94 3.68
CA PRO A 224 -4.99 28.50 2.86
C PRO A 224 -6.08 29.17 3.71
N SER A 225 -6.62 30.28 3.21
CA SER A 225 -7.76 30.95 3.84
C SER A 225 -9.10 30.25 3.58
N ASP A 226 -9.17 29.46 2.50
CA ASP A 226 -10.36 28.75 2.07
C ASP A 226 -10.47 27.37 2.77
N HIS A 227 -11.71 26.98 3.12
CA HIS A 227 -11.96 25.72 3.82
C HIS A 227 -11.64 24.50 2.94
N LEU A 228 -12.03 24.52 1.66
CA LEU A 228 -11.77 23.42 0.72
C LEU A 228 -10.27 23.22 0.53
N GLN A 229 -9.52 24.31 0.33
CA GLN A 229 -8.07 24.27 0.23
C GLN A 229 -7.40 23.86 1.55
N THR A 230 -7.96 24.24 2.70
CA THR A 230 -7.48 23.79 4.02
C THR A 230 -7.63 22.28 4.19
N VAL A 231 -8.81 21.74 3.85
CA VAL A 231 -9.05 20.28 3.87
C VAL A 231 -8.09 19.58 2.92
N ARG A 232 -7.92 20.12 1.70
CA ARG A 232 -7.01 19.60 0.70
C ARG A 232 -5.56 19.58 1.18
N LEU A 233 -5.07 20.68 1.77
CA LEU A 233 -3.73 20.77 2.37
C LEU A 233 -3.50 19.64 3.35
N ARG A 234 -4.42 19.47 4.33
CA ARG A 234 -4.32 18.41 5.33
C ARG A 234 -4.30 17.03 4.70
N ARG A 235 -5.17 16.75 3.73
CA ARG A 235 -5.17 15.45 3.02
C ARG A 235 -3.86 15.19 2.29
N ILE A 236 -3.26 16.22 1.67
CA ILE A 236 -1.95 16.13 1.02
C ILE A 236 -0.85 15.83 2.04
N GLU A 237 -0.86 16.46 3.22
CA GLU A 237 0.08 16.13 4.32
C GLU A 237 0.01 14.65 4.69
N TYR A 238 -1.19 14.12 4.93
CA TYR A 238 -1.40 12.70 5.21
C TYR A 238 -0.92 11.81 4.06
N MET A 239 -1.26 12.16 2.82
CA MET A 239 -0.88 11.41 1.64
C MET A 239 0.64 11.32 1.47
N LEU A 240 1.34 12.45 1.59
CA LEU A 240 2.79 12.50 1.48
C LEU A 240 3.48 11.75 2.62
N TYR A 241 2.97 11.85 3.85
CA TYR A 241 3.44 11.08 4.98
C TYR A 241 3.36 9.56 4.73
N ILE A 242 2.19 9.07 4.28
CA ILE A 242 1.97 7.66 3.97
C ILE A 242 2.87 7.22 2.81
N THR A 243 2.88 8.02 1.74
CA THR A 243 3.63 7.75 0.52
C THR A 243 5.11 7.57 0.83
N GLU A 244 5.72 8.51 1.57
CA GLU A 244 7.11 8.41 1.97
C GLU A 244 7.35 7.21 2.90
N SER A 245 6.50 7.04 3.91
CA SER A 245 6.63 5.94 4.88
C SER A 245 6.65 4.58 4.19
N GLY A 246 5.74 4.37 3.24
CA GLY A 246 5.66 3.14 2.45
C GLY A 246 6.82 3.01 1.47
N ALA A 247 7.06 4.04 0.66
CA ALA A 247 8.05 4.01 -0.41
C ALA A 247 9.47 3.86 0.12
N VAL A 248 9.87 4.56 1.19
CA VAL A 248 11.19 4.41 1.80
C VAL A 248 11.36 3.00 2.37
N SER A 249 10.33 2.44 2.98
CA SER A 249 10.39 1.10 3.56
C SER A 249 10.55 0.01 2.48
N LEU A 250 9.88 0.16 1.34
CA LEU A 250 9.87 -0.84 0.25
C LEU A 250 10.99 -0.65 -0.77
N TYR A 251 11.23 0.58 -1.19
CA TYR A 251 12.10 0.93 -2.33
C TYR A 251 13.24 1.88 -1.94
N GLY A 252 13.22 2.43 -0.72
CA GLY A 252 14.20 3.41 -0.29
C GLY A 252 15.59 2.79 -0.14
N PRO A 253 16.66 3.55 -0.45
CA PRO A 253 18.00 3.11 -0.16
C PRO A 253 18.17 2.91 1.36
N PRO A 254 19.01 1.95 1.79
CA PRO A 254 19.31 1.75 3.20
C PRO A 254 19.71 3.08 3.84
N ARG A 255 19.15 3.40 5.02
CA ARG A 255 19.42 4.63 5.78
C ARG A 255 18.84 5.94 5.21
N LYS A 256 17.99 5.89 4.18
CA LYS A 256 17.26 7.10 3.77
C LYS A 256 16.41 7.62 4.93
N ARG A 257 16.76 8.81 5.43
CA ARG A 257 16.00 9.50 6.46
C ARG A 257 14.69 10.03 5.87
N ARG A 258 13.62 9.89 6.64
CA ARG A 258 12.32 10.50 6.35
C ARG A 258 12.37 12.01 6.57
N ILE A 259 11.77 12.74 5.64
CA ILE A 259 11.64 14.19 5.64
C ILE A 259 10.17 14.62 5.79
N ALA A 260 9.19 13.82 5.37
CA ALA A 260 7.78 14.16 5.55
C ALA A 260 7.45 14.21 7.05
N ARG A 261 6.84 15.32 7.47
CA ARG A 261 6.42 15.51 8.87
C ARG A 261 5.28 14.55 9.20
N LEU A 262 5.32 13.98 10.40
CA LEU A 262 4.15 13.31 10.96
C LEU A 262 3.04 14.35 11.14
N PRO A 263 1.83 14.14 10.59
CA PRO A 263 0.72 15.06 10.80
C PRO A 263 0.49 15.27 12.30
N SER A 264 0.58 16.52 12.76
CA SER A 264 0.74 16.89 14.17
C SER A 264 -0.43 16.49 15.06
N ASN A 265 -1.61 16.28 14.48
CA ASN A 265 -2.81 15.82 15.17
C ASN A 265 -3.67 14.98 14.22
N PHE A 266 -3.85 13.70 14.56
CA PHE A 266 -4.92 12.92 13.96
C PHE A 266 -6.25 13.55 14.36
N PRO A 267 -7.11 13.94 13.40
CA PRO A 267 -8.38 14.57 13.73
C PRO A 267 -9.21 13.61 14.58
N GLY A 268 -9.89 14.17 15.58
CA GLY A 268 -10.82 13.43 16.42
C GLY A 268 -12.05 12.98 15.64
N CYS A 269 -12.38 13.68 14.55
CA CYS A 269 -13.51 13.37 13.66
C CYS A 269 -13.07 13.31 12.19
N VAL A 270 -13.62 12.34 11.45
CA VAL A 270 -13.43 12.22 9.98
C VAL A 270 -13.99 13.45 9.27
N ASP A 271 -15.06 14.04 9.80
CA ASP A 271 -15.78 15.16 9.21
C ASP A 271 -14.89 16.43 9.05
N ASP A 272 -13.80 16.54 9.82
CA ASP A 272 -12.81 17.63 9.71
C ASP A 272 -11.99 17.58 8.42
N LEU A 273 -11.99 16.44 7.75
CA LEU A 273 -11.25 16.18 6.53
C LEU A 273 -12.17 15.87 5.35
N ILE A 274 -13.49 15.85 5.49
CA ILE A 274 -14.43 15.61 4.37
C ILE A 274 -14.57 16.90 3.55
N PHE A 275 -14.68 16.78 2.23
CA PHE A 275 -15.03 17.91 1.38
C PHE A 275 -16.51 18.23 1.63
N GLN A 276 -16.78 19.28 2.41
CA GLN A 276 -18.14 19.76 2.64
C GLN A 276 -18.57 20.60 1.44
N ASP A 277 -19.36 20.01 0.55
CA ASP A 277 -20.02 20.80 -0.49
C ASP A 277 -21.13 21.64 0.14
N HIS A 278 -20.95 22.97 0.20
CA HIS A 278 -22.05 23.91 0.41
C HIS A 278 -22.77 24.15 -0.93
N TRP A 279 -23.49 23.15 -1.43
CA TRP A 279 -24.36 23.30 -2.59
C TRP A 279 -25.71 23.88 -2.11
N GLU A 280 -25.77 25.19 -1.86
CA GLU A 280 -27.03 25.88 -1.55
C GLU A 280 -27.91 26.10 -2.79
N SER A 281 -28.03 25.10 -3.68
CA SER A 281 -28.90 25.22 -4.85
C SER A 281 -30.15 24.37 -4.67
N ASP A 282 -31.23 25.04 -4.26
CA ASP A 282 -32.59 24.52 -3.99
C ASP A 282 -33.30 23.80 -5.16
N VAL A 283 -32.60 23.45 -6.23
CA VAL A 283 -33.17 22.77 -7.40
C VAL A 283 -32.18 21.73 -7.96
N CYS A 284 -31.98 20.63 -7.24
CA CYS A 284 -31.27 19.46 -7.77
C CYS A 284 -32.26 18.34 -8.11
N SER A 285 -32.09 17.76 -9.31
CA SER A 285 -32.85 16.60 -9.76
C SER A 285 -32.57 15.37 -8.88
N LEU A 286 -33.48 14.39 -8.83
CA LEU A 286 -33.29 13.13 -8.08
C LEU A 286 -31.98 12.41 -8.46
N ALA A 287 -31.60 12.45 -9.74
CA ALA A 287 -30.37 11.83 -10.23
C ALA A 287 -29.12 12.53 -9.69
N GLN A 288 -29.11 13.86 -9.65
CA GLN A 288 -28.01 14.65 -9.06
C GLN A 288 -27.88 14.38 -7.56
N ASN A 289 -29.01 14.33 -6.82
CA ASN A 289 -29.00 14.01 -5.39
C ASN A 289 -28.43 12.61 -5.10
N MET A 290 -28.73 11.62 -5.95
CA MET A 290 -28.18 10.27 -5.80
C MET A 290 -26.68 10.21 -6.10
N ALA A 291 -26.23 10.85 -7.19
CA ALA A 291 -24.82 10.92 -7.55
C ALA A 291 -24.00 11.63 -6.45
N GLN A 292 -24.55 12.70 -5.90
CA GLN A 292 -23.94 13.44 -4.82
C GLN A 292 -23.82 12.62 -3.53
N LYS A 293 -24.91 11.95 -3.13
CA LYS A 293 -24.88 11.08 -1.95
C LYS A 293 -23.84 9.96 -2.12
N LYS A 294 -23.70 9.40 -3.33
CA LYS A 294 -22.65 8.42 -3.64
C LYS A 294 -21.26 9.04 -3.45
N MET A 295 -21.03 10.26 -3.93
CA MET A 295 -19.76 10.96 -3.77
C MET A 295 -19.43 11.25 -2.31
N GLN A 296 -20.38 11.72 -1.51
CA GLN A 296 -20.19 11.96 -0.07
C GLN A 296 -19.83 10.69 0.70
N ILE A 297 -20.49 9.57 0.38
CA ILE A 297 -20.17 8.26 0.97
C ILE A 297 -18.76 7.82 0.55
N SER A 298 -18.42 7.99 -0.73
CA SER A 298 -17.08 7.67 -1.26
C SER A 298 -15.99 8.52 -0.58
N ASP A 299 -16.22 9.82 -0.43
CA ASP A 299 -15.30 10.75 0.19
C ASP A 299 -15.04 10.42 1.65
N ARG A 300 -16.11 10.20 2.43
CA ARG A 300 -16.01 9.78 3.82
C ARG A 300 -15.18 8.51 3.96
N ARG A 301 -15.47 7.50 3.14
CA ARG A 301 -14.74 6.23 3.14
C ARG A 301 -13.27 6.41 2.78
N ALA A 302 -12.97 7.21 1.76
CA ALA A 302 -11.61 7.49 1.34
C ALA A 302 -10.79 8.16 2.44
N VAL A 303 -11.39 9.13 3.15
CA VAL A 303 -10.76 9.82 4.29
C VAL A 303 -10.57 8.87 5.48
N GLU A 304 -11.56 8.02 5.79
CA GLU A 304 -11.43 7.00 6.83
C GLU A 304 -10.24 6.07 6.55
N LEU A 305 -10.12 5.58 5.32
CA LEU A 305 -9.01 4.73 4.90
C LEU A 305 -7.66 5.46 4.89
N LEU A 306 -7.63 6.73 4.48
CA LEU A 306 -6.44 7.58 4.56
C LEU A 306 -5.95 7.70 6.02
N LEU A 307 -6.86 7.98 6.95
CA LEU A 307 -6.55 8.11 8.37
C LEU A 307 -6.07 6.77 8.98
N LEU A 308 -6.72 5.65 8.63
CA LEU A 308 -6.28 4.33 9.07
C LEU A 308 -4.87 4.03 8.57
N MET A 309 -4.59 4.29 7.30
CA MET A 309 -3.26 4.09 6.70
C MET A 309 -2.20 4.96 7.38
N ALA A 310 -2.50 6.23 7.64
CA ALA A 310 -1.60 7.12 8.36
C ALA A 310 -1.33 6.65 9.80
N ARG A 311 -2.35 6.17 10.53
CA ARG A 311 -2.20 5.60 11.87
C ARG A 311 -1.32 4.35 11.85
N ILE A 312 -1.49 3.46 10.88
CA ILE A 312 -0.65 2.27 10.71
C ILE A 312 0.81 2.67 10.50
N HIS A 313 1.08 3.69 9.69
CA HIS A 313 2.44 4.18 9.43
C HIS A 313 3.02 5.02 10.56
N ALA A 314 2.19 5.58 11.44
CA ALA A 314 2.61 6.37 12.62
C ALA A 314 2.85 5.50 13.85
N ALA A 315 2.32 4.29 13.88
CA ALA A 315 2.49 3.36 14.99
C ALA A 315 3.98 3.08 15.26
N SER A 316 4.34 3.14 16.54
CA SER A 316 5.69 2.90 17.04
C SER A 316 5.98 1.43 17.35
N GLY A 317 4.93 0.62 17.53
CA GLY A 317 5.05 -0.77 17.94
C GLY A 317 3.84 -1.63 17.55
N PRO A 318 3.91 -2.95 17.82
CA PRO A 318 2.89 -3.90 17.39
C PRO A 318 1.52 -3.62 18.03
N ASP A 319 1.48 -3.19 19.29
CA ASP A 319 0.23 -2.91 20.01
C ASP A 319 -0.55 -1.73 19.41
N GLU A 320 0.15 -0.71 18.91
CA GLU A 320 -0.48 0.44 18.27
C GLU A 320 -1.06 0.08 16.91
N VAL A 321 -0.33 -0.70 16.10
CA VAL A 321 -0.87 -1.22 14.83
C VAL A 321 -2.06 -2.15 15.07
N ALA A 322 -2.01 -2.96 16.13
CA ALA A 322 -3.08 -3.90 16.45
C ALA A 322 -4.42 -3.19 16.75
N LYS A 323 -4.37 -2.02 17.40
CA LYS A 323 -5.55 -1.18 17.70
C LYS A 323 -6.21 -0.58 16.47
N VAL A 324 -5.50 -0.48 15.33
CA VAL A 324 -6.09 0.00 14.09
C VAL A 324 -6.94 -1.11 13.49
N THR A 325 -8.26 -1.03 13.63
CA THR A 325 -9.20 -2.01 13.07
C THR A 325 -9.64 -1.58 11.67
N VAL A 326 -9.58 -2.51 10.73
CA VAL A 326 -10.27 -2.42 9.43
C VAL A 326 -11.58 -3.16 9.63
N ASP A 327 -12.71 -2.51 9.37
CA ASP A 327 -14.07 -2.95 9.75
C ASP A 327 -14.27 -4.49 9.73
N GLU A 328 -14.59 -5.05 10.89
CA GLU A 328 -14.78 -6.50 11.10
C GLU A 328 -15.98 -7.04 10.30
N GLY A 329 -16.96 -6.20 9.97
CA GLY A 329 -18.10 -6.58 9.13
C GLY A 329 -17.69 -6.96 7.70
N LEU A 330 -16.62 -6.35 7.18
CA LEU A 330 -16.07 -6.66 5.87
C LEU A 330 -15.30 -7.98 5.88
N MET A 331 -14.55 -8.26 6.96
CA MET A 331 -13.87 -9.55 7.18
C MET A 331 -14.87 -10.72 7.32
N ALA A 332 -15.99 -10.51 8.02
CA ALA A 332 -17.06 -11.51 8.13
C ALA A 332 -17.73 -11.78 6.77
N THR A 333 -17.93 -10.73 5.97
CA THR A 333 -18.47 -10.83 4.59
C THR A 333 -17.48 -11.54 3.65
N MET A 334 -16.17 -11.30 3.81
CA MET A 334 -15.11 -12.00 3.07
C MET A 334 -15.04 -13.50 3.37
N ALA A 335 -15.19 -13.89 4.64
CA ALA A 335 -15.27 -15.30 5.03
C ALA A 335 -16.48 -15.99 4.37
N GLY A 336 -17.61 -15.28 4.22
CA GLY A 336 -18.78 -15.75 3.47
C GLY A 336 -18.56 -15.83 1.96
N LEU A 337 -17.85 -14.86 1.37
CA LEU A 337 -17.53 -14.79 -0.08
C LEU A 337 -16.51 -15.84 -0.53
N LEU A 338 -15.59 -16.25 0.35
CA LEU A 338 -14.66 -17.36 0.07
C LEU A 338 -15.36 -18.73 0.18
N GLY A 339 -16.46 -18.82 0.93
CA GLY A 339 -17.27 -20.04 1.07
C GLY A 339 -18.43 -20.16 0.07
N THR A 340 -18.86 -19.07 -0.56
CA THR A 340 -19.97 -19.06 -1.52
C THR A 340 -19.58 -18.29 -2.78
N HIS A 341 -19.65 -18.95 -3.93
CA HIS A 341 -19.37 -18.32 -5.22
C HIS A 341 -20.27 -17.08 -5.41
N ALA A 342 -19.65 -15.90 -5.35
CA ALA A 342 -20.00 -14.66 -6.05
C ALA A 342 -21.50 -14.46 -6.37
N ARG A 343 -22.31 -13.97 -5.42
CA ARG A 343 -23.68 -13.50 -5.73
C ARG A 343 -24.15 -12.20 -5.07
N THR A 344 -23.36 -11.57 -4.21
CA THR A 344 -23.66 -10.22 -3.71
C THR A 344 -22.54 -9.28 -4.12
N GLY A 345 -22.86 -8.36 -5.04
CA GLY A 345 -21.94 -7.52 -5.80
C GLY A 345 -21.21 -6.42 -5.01
N THR A 346 -20.65 -6.74 -3.84
CA THR A 346 -19.71 -5.85 -3.15
C THR A 346 -18.30 -6.31 -3.46
N ALA A 347 -17.76 -5.88 -4.61
CA ALA A 347 -16.33 -5.98 -4.86
C ALA A 347 -15.60 -5.21 -3.75
N ILE A 348 -14.59 -5.84 -3.16
CA ILE A 348 -13.73 -5.21 -2.16
C ILE A 348 -12.96 -4.08 -2.85
N SER A 349 -12.93 -2.89 -2.26
CA SER A 349 -12.17 -1.79 -2.83
C SER A 349 -10.67 -2.00 -2.69
N GLU A 350 -9.92 -1.56 -3.70
CA GLU A 350 -8.44 -1.62 -3.76
C GLU A 350 -7.80 -1.06 -2.48
N GLN A 351 -8.25 0.13 -2.05
CA GLN A 351 -7.71 0.80 -0.87
C GLN A 351 -8.01 0.05 0.43
N THR A 352 -9.16 -0.61 0.55
CA THR A 352 -9.48 -1.36 1.76
C THR A 352 -8.55 -2.57 1.91
N ALA A 353 -8.32 -3.28 0.81
CA ALA A 353 -7.35 -4.37 0.77
C ALA A 353 -5.93 -3.85 1.07
N ASP A 354 -5.56 -2.66 0.56
CA ASP A 354 -4.27 -2.05 0.85
C ASP A 354 -4.07 -1.78 2.34
N VAL A 355 -5.04 -1.14 3.00
CA VAL A 355 -4.97 -0.85 4.45
C VAL A 355 -4.82 -2.14 5.23
N ALA A 356 -5.61 -3.18 4.91
CA ALA A 356 -5.57 -4.45 5.61
C ALA A 356 -4.23 -5.18 5.43
N ILE A 357 -3.70 -5.25 4.21
CA ILE A 357 -2.40 -5.87 3.91
C ILE A 357 -1.27 -5.06 4.56
N THR A 358 -1.31 -3.74 4.45
CA THR A 358 -0.31 -2.84 5.05
C THR A 358 -0.27 -2.98 6.57
N ARG A 359 -1.44 -3.15 7.22
CA ARG A 359 -1.53 -3.46 8.65
C ARG A 359 -0.79 -4.76 9.00
N GLN A 360 -1.02 -5.85 8.26
CA GLN A 360 -0.35 -7.12 8.54
C GLN A 360 1.16 -7.01 8.32
N TRP A 361 1.58 -6.35 7.22
CA TRP A 361 2.98 -6.09 6.95
C TRP A 361 3.66 -5.30 8.08
N LYS A 362 3.03 -4.21 8.55
CA LYS A 362 3.57 -3.41 9.66
C LYS A 362 3.59 -4.16 10.98
N LEU A 363 2.56 -4.94 11.30
CA LEU A 363 2.59 -5.84 12.47
C LEU A 363 3.77 -6.81 12.39
N GLY A 364 3.93 -7.50 11.25
CA GLY A 364 5.05 -8.42 11.05
C GLY A 364 6.40 -7.74 11.21
N TRP A 365 6.57 -6.54 10.63
CA TRP A 365 7.78 -5.74 10.77
C TRP A 365 8.07 -5.36 12.24
N HIS A 366 7.09 -4.81 12.96
CA HIS A 366 7.27 -4.42 14.36
C HIS A 366 7.55 -5.62 15.27
N TRP A 367 6.88 -6.76 15.05
CA TRP A 367 7.18 -7.98 15.79
C TRP A 367 8.59 -8.49 15.52
N TRP A 368 9.02 -8.51 14.26
CA TRP A 368 10.38 -8.90 13.92
C TRP A 368 11.41 -7.99 14.59
N THR A 369 11.29 -6.67 14.46
CA THR A 369 12.21 -5.72 15.10
C THR A 369 12.25 -5.87 16.62
N THR A 370 11.09 -5.99 17.26
CA THR A 370 11.01 -6.23 18.71
C THR A 370 11.73 -7.52 19.11
N LEU A 371 11.58 -8.61 18.37
CA LEU A 371 12.25 -9.87 18.67
C LEU A 371 13.76 -9.86 18.36
N ALA A 372 14.20 -9.00 17.45
CA ALA A 372 15.63 -8.80 17.20
C ALA A 372 16.33 -8.11 18.38
N ASP A 373 15.62 -7.18 19.03
CA ASP A 373 16.14 -6.41 20.17
C ASP A 373 16.03 -7.18 21.50
N PHE A 374 15.12 -8.15 21.62
CA PHE A 374 14.87 -8.93 22.85
C PHE A 374 15.07 -10.44 22.65
N SER A 375 16.05 -11.03 23.35
CA SER A 375 16.30 -12.48 23.43
C SER A 375 15.10 -13.26 24.03
N PRO A 376 14.94 -14.57 23.77
CA PRO A 376 13.65 -15.16 23.46
C PRO A 376 12.67 -15.13 24.63
N LEU A 377 11.52 -14.50 24.39
CA LEU A 377 10.29 -14.65 25.18
C LEU A 377 9.80 -16.11 25.09
N THR A 378 10.42 -17.01 25.86
CA THR A 378 10.05 -18.43 25.91
C THR A 378 8.61 -18.62 26.40
N GLU A 379 8.14 -17.73 27.27
CA GLU A 379 6.82 -17.82 27.91
C GLU A 379 5.64 -17.56 26.96
N HIS A 380 5.87 -16.96 25.79
CA HIS A 380 4.80 -16.58 24.86
C HIS A 380 4.95 -17.19 23.46
N ARG A 381 5.83 -18.18 23.28
CA ARG A 381 6.10 -18.80 21.97
C ARG A 381 4.85 -19.28 21.24
N THR A 382 3.95 -20.00 21.92
CA THR A 382 2.71 -20.52 21.32
C THR A 382 1.77 -19.41 20.86
N SER A 383 1.60 -18.37 21.69
CA SER A 383 0.76 -17.21 21.38
C SER A 383 1.32 -16.40 20.21
N LEU A 384 2.63 -16.20 20.20
CA LEU A 384 3.33 -15.51 19.12
C LEU A 384 3.28 -16.30 17.81
N ASN A 385 3.50 -17.62 17.85
CA ASN A 385 3.35 -18.49 16.68
C ASN A 385 1.94 -18.42 16.09
N TYR A 386 0.91 -18.49 16.94
CA TYR A 386 -0.48 -18.33 16.51
C TYR A 386 -0.73 -16.97 15.87
N THR A 387 -0.23 -15.90 16.50
CA THR A 387 -0.31 -14.53 15.96
C THR A 387 0.37 -14.43 14.59
N THR A 388 1.59 -14.96 14.45
CA THR A 388 2.33 -14.98 13.18
C THR A 388 1.57 -15.70 12.07
N GLN A 389 0.93 -16.84 12.39
CA GLN A 389 0.08 -17.55 11.43
C GLN A 389 -1.15 -16.71 11.03
N ILE A 390 -1.81 -16.04 11.98
CA ILE A 390 -2.93 -15.13 11.68
C ILE A 390 -2.49 -14.02 10.73
N LEU A 391 -1.35 -13.36 10.98
CA LEU A 391 -0.85 -12.28 10.12
C LEU A 391 -0.78 -12.73 8.66
N GLY A 392 -0.15 -13.88 8.42
CA GLY A 392 -0.01 -14.43 7.08
C GLY A 392 -1.32 -14.91 6.48
N MET A 393 -2.17 -15.59 7.27
CA MET A 393 -3.49 -16.05 6.80
C MET A 393 -4.41 -14.89 6.42
N THR A 394 -4.42 -13.81 7.20
CA THR A 394 -5.20 -12.61 6.88
C THR A 394 -4.69 -11.96 5.60
N ALA A 395 -3.37 -11.79 5.44
CA ALA A 395 -2.82 -11.25 4.19
C ALA A 395 -3.16 -12.13 2.97
N LEU A 396 -3.13 -13.47 3.14
CA LEU A 396 -3.55 -14.41 2.10
C LEU A 396 -5.03 -14.29 1.75
N GLN A 397 -5.90 -14.15 2.74
CA GLN A 397 -7.33 -13.97 2.53
C GLN A 397 -7.62 -12.70 1.71
N TRP A 398 -7.05 -11.57 2.11
CA TRP A 398 -7.17 -10.32 1.35
C TRP A 398 -6.59 -10.46 -0.06
N GLY A 399 -5.37 -10.99 -0.19
CA GLY A 399 -4.71 -11.15 -1.48
C GLY A 399 -5.47 -12.08 -2.44
N LYS A 400 -6.15 -13.12 -1.95
CA LYS A 400 -6.99 -14.03 -2.76
C LYS A 400 -8.31 -13.40 -3.20
N THR A 401 -8.79 -12.36 -2.51
CA THR A 401 -10.04 -11.66 -2.87
C THR A 401 -9.86 -10.56 -3.90
N ILE A 402 -8.62 -10.19 -4.21
CA ILE A 402 -8.27 -9.18 -5.22
C ILE A 402 -7.61 -9.85 -6.41
N SER A 403 -7.80 -9.28 -7.60
CA SER A 403 -7.14 -9.80 -8.81
C SER A 403 -5.64 -9.49 -8.80
N PRO A 404 -4.80 -10.31 -9.45
CA PRO A 404 -3.36 -10.06 -9.53
C PRO A 404 -2.99 -8.64 -10.03
N PRO A 405 -3.68 -8.05 -11.04
CA PRO A 405 -3.45 -6.67 -11.44
C PRO A 405 -3.65 -5.64 -10.33
N LEU A 406 -4.66 -5.81 -9.46
CA LEU A 406 -4.91 -4.91 -8.33
C LEU A 406 -3.89 -5.12 -7.20
N LEU A 407 -3.48 -6.36 -6.95
CA LEU A 407 -2.43 -6.66 -5.97
C LEU A 407 -1.10 -5.97 -6.33
N ARG A 408 -0.82 -5.79 -7.62
CA ARG A 408 0.37 -5.04 -8.11
C ARG A 408 0.34 -3.55 -7.79
N LEU A 409 -0.86 -2.95 -7.70
CA LEU A 409 -1.04 -1.56 -7.28
C LEU A 409 -0.88 -1.41 -5.77
N ILE A 410 -1.53 -2.30 -5.00
CA ILE A 410 -1.42 -2.36 -3.53
C ILE A 410 0.04 -2.53 -3.09
N GLY A 411 0.79 -3.35 -3.83
CA GLY A 411 2.22 -3.52 -3.69
C GLY A 411 2.59 -4.91 -3.21
N ILE A 412 2.93 -5.77 -4.16
CA ILE A 412 3.45 -7.13 -3.91
C ILE A 412 4.70 -7.15 -3.01
N GLY A 413 5.49 -6.06 -2.98
CA GLY A 413 6.62 -5.93 -2.06
C GLY A 413 6.23 -5.98 -0.58
N LYS A 414 5.01 -5.55 -0.21
CA LYS A 414 4.49 -5.67 1.17
C LYS A 414 4.29 -7.13 1.56
N ILE A 415 3.80 -7.95 0.61
CA ILE A 415 3.58 -9.39 0.79
C ILE A 415 4.91 -10.13 0.91
N VAL A 416 5.91 -9.78 0.08
CA VAL A 416 7.27 -10.32 0.18
C VAL A 416 7.89 -10.00 1.54
N ALA A 417 7.87 -8.73 1.94
CA ALA A 417 8.41 -8.30 3.23
C ALA A 417 7.68 -8.94 4.43
N LEU A 418 6.37 -9.18 4.30
CA LEU A 418 5.61 -9.92 5.32
C LEU A 418 6.04 -11.40 5.37
N ALA A 419 6.25 -12.05 4.23
CA ALA A 419 6.73 -13.44 4.18
C ALA A 419 8.13 -13.56 4.82
N GLU A 420 9.03 -12.61 4.55
CA GLU A 420 10.33 -12.49 5.22
C GLU A 420 10.18 -12.33 6.74
N ALA A 421 9.33 -11.39 7.18
CA ALA A 421 9.08 -11.17 8.60
C ALA A 421 8.53 -12.43 9.29
N ILE A 422 7.57 -13.13 8.67
CA ILE A 422 7.01 -14.39 9.19
C ILE A 422 8.11 -15.47 9.30
N LEU A 423 8.96 -15.60 8.28
CA LEU A 423 10.08 -16.53 8.32
C LEU A 423 11.05 -16.19 9.46
N HIS A 424 11.40 -14.92 9.64
CA HIS A 424 12.28 -14.47 10.72
C HIS A 424 11.67 -14.67 12.10
N ILE A 425 10.41 -14.29 12.31
CA ILE A 425 9.71 -14.48 13.59
C ILE A 425 9.62 -15.97 13.93
N SER A 426 9.11 -16.80 13.01
CA SER A 426 8.97 -18.25 13.21
C SER A 426 10.32 -18.94 13.43
N SER A 427 11.38 -18.45 12.79
CA SER A 427 12.76 -18.89 13.03
C SER A 427 13.24 -18.59 14.45
N THR A 428 12.99 -17.37 14.91
CA THR A 428 13.46 -16.88 16.21
C THR A 428 12.78 -17.62 17.36
N ILE A 429 11.51 -17.97 17.22
CA ILE A 429 10.76 -18.73 18.24
C ILE A 429 10.93 -20.25 18.14
N GLY A 430 11.55 -20.76 17.07
CA GLY A 430 11.78 -22.19 16.85
C GLY A 430 10.60 -22.95 16.22
N GLU A 431 9.62 -22.25 15.64
CA GLU A 431 8.36 -22.80 15.14
C GLU A 431 8.26 -22.74 13.60
N ARG A 432 9.38 -22.74 12.87
CA ARG A 432 9.40 -22.56 11.39
C ARG A 432 8.39 -23.42 10.63
N LYS A 433 8.18 -24.67 11.08
CA LYS A 433 7.31 -25.66 10.44
C LYS A 433 5.85 -25.22 10.37
N SER A 434 5.35 -24.47 11.35
CA SER A 434 3.94 -24.05 11.38
C SER A 434 3.62 -23.03 10.29
N CYS A 435 4.61 -22.24 9.86
CA CYS A 435 4.44 -21.17 8.89
C CYS A 435 4.83 -21.56 7.46
N THR A 436 5.46 -22.73 7.23
CA THR A 436 5.92 -23.19 5.91
C THR A 436 4.85 -23.07 4.83
N ASN A 437 3.63 -23.58 5.09
CA ASN A 437 2.54 -23.53 4.10
C ASN A 437 2.08 -22.10 3.81
N ILE A 438 2.00 -21.26 4.84
CA ILE A 438 1.60 -19.86 4.72
C ILE A 438 2.62 -19.09 3.87
N ILE A 439 3.91 -19.26 4.17
CA ILE A 439 5.00 -18.63 3.40
C ILE A 439 4.97 -19.12 1.94
N GLY A 440 4.79 -20.43 1.72
CA GLY A 440 4.67 -20.99 0.37
C GLY A 440 3.50 -20.40 -0.43
N ASP A 441 2.34 -20.23 0.21
CA ASP A 441 1.17 -19.61 -0.41
C ASP A 441 1.39 -18.10 -0.68
N LEU A 442 2.10 -17.38 0.19
CA LEU A 442 2.47 -15.97 -0.02
C LEU A 442 3.44 -15.83 -1.21
N ILE A 443 4.44 -16.71 -1.29
CA ILE A 443 5.39 -16.78 -2.42
C ILE A 443 4.63 -17.01 -3.72
N ARG A 444 3.70 -17.98 -3.74
CA ARG A 444 2.89 -18.29 -4.92
C ARG A 444 2.07 -17.09 -5.36
N MET A 445 1.37 -16.44 -4.43
CA MET A 445 0.59 -15.23 -4.69
C MET A 445 1.45 -14.12 -5.33
N VAL A 446 2.65 -13.88 -4.81
CA VAL A 446 3.57 -12.88 -5.41
C VAL A 446 4.01 -13.33 -6.80
N SER A 447 4.38 -14.60 -6.98
CA SER A 447 4.85 -15.11 -8.27
C SER A 447 3.80 -15.01 -9.39
N GLU A 448 2.51 -15.14 -9.04
CA GLU A 448 1.40 -15.00 -9.98
C GLU A 448 1.16 -13.53 -10.38
N ALA A 449 1.56 -12.57 -9.54
CA ALA A 449 1.36 -11.14 -9.74
C ALA A 449 2.63 -10.39 -10.22
N ASP A 450 3.82 -10.96 -10.09
CA ASP A 450 5.10 -10.33 -10.44
C ASP A 450 5.47 -10.53 -11.92
N TYR A 451 4.76 -9.83 -12.81
CA TYR A 451 4.92 -9.95 -14.26
C TYR A 451 6.32 -9.58 -14.76
N GLU A 452 6.97 -8.59 -14.15
CA GLU A 452 8.33 -8.18 -14.50
C GLU A 452 9.42 -8.98 -13.79
N ARG A 453 9.05 -9.92 -12.90
CA ARG A 453 9.97 -10.77 -12.14
C ARG A 453 10.93 -9.98 -11.24
N ASN A 454 10.52 -8.81 -10.75
CA ASN A 454 11.32 -7.96 -9.88
C ASN A 454 11.68 -8.64 -8.55
N TYR A 455 10.86 -9.60 -8.10
CA TYR A 455 11.02 -10.30 -6.83
C TYR A 455 11.49 -11.74 -7.01
N ALA A 456 11.71 -12.22 -8.24
CA ALA A 456 12.01 -13.63 -8.51
C ALA A 456 13.22 -14.17 -7.70
N VAL A 457 14.28 -13.37 -7.57
CA VAL A 457 15.48 -13.73 -6.79
C VAL A 457 15.15 -13.83 -5.29
N GLN A 458 14.43 -12.84 -4.75
CA GLN A 458 14.03 -12.83 -3.34
C GLN A 458 13.11 -14.00 -3.00
N LEU A 459 12.13 -14.28 -3.87
CA LEU A 459 11.24 -15.43 -3.75
C LEU A 459 12.00 -16.77 -3.79
N TYR A 460 13.04 -16.87 -4.62
CA TYR A 460 13.88 -18.08 -4.67
C TYR A 460 14.57 -18.35 -3.33
N PHE A 461 15.16 -17.32 -2.71
CA PHE A 461 15.81 -17.45 -1.40
C PHE A 461 14.81 -17.78 -0.28
N LEU A 462 13.66 -17.11 -0.27
CA LEU A 462 12.57 -17.42 0.65
C LEU A 462 12.11 -18.86 0.51
N HIS A 463 11.86 -19.32 -0.71
CA HIS A 463 11.43 -20.68 -1.00
C HIS A 463 12.49 -21.72 -0.59
N GLY A 464 13.76 -21.47 -0.90
CA GLY A 464 14.87 -22.34 -0.49
C GLY A 464 14.97 -22.47 1.03
N SER A 465 14.75 -21.37 1.76
CA SER A 465 14.76 -21.35 3.23
C SER A 465 13.62 -22.19 3.82
N VAL A 466 12.47 -22.22 3.15
CA VAL A 466 11.33 -23.06 3.55
C VAL A 466 11.57 -24.54 3.25
N LEU A 467 12.13 -24.87 2.08
CA LEU A 467 12.44 -26.25 1.68
C LEU A 467 13.54 -26.90 2.52
N ALA A 468 14.46 -26.12 3.09
CA ALA A 468 15.51 -26.61 3.97
C ALA A 468 14.99 -27.12 5.33
N ILE A 469 13.70 -26.94 5.64
CA ILE A 469 13.08 -27.42 6.87
C ILE A 469 12.72 -28.91 6.71
N PRO A 470 13.28 -29.82 7.54
CA PRO A 470 13.00 -31.26 7.41
C PRO A 470 11.50 -31.57 7.58
N PRO A 471 10.90 -32.41 6.70
CA PRO A 471 9.51 -32.84 6.85
C PRO A 471 9.32 -33.59 8.17
N MET A 472 8.16 -33.44 8.82
CA MET A 472 7.83 -34.24 9.99
C MET A 472 7.66 -35.70 9.57
N ILE A 473 8.58 -36.56 10.00
CA ILE A 473 8.31 -37.99 10.07
C ILE A 473 7.34 -38.16 11.24
N ASN A 474 6.06 -38.34 10.94
CA ASN A 474 5.08 -38.75 11.94
C ASN A 474 5.47 -40.15 12.42
N LEU A 475 6.16 -40.24 13.56
CA LEU A 475 6.53 -41.50 14.21
C LEU A 475 5.33 -42.30 14.73
N ASN A 476 4.10 -41.83 14.51
CA ASN A 476 2.87 -42.52 14.93
C ASN A 476 2.39 -43.60 13.94
N ASP A 477 3.00 -43.73 12.76
CA ASP A 477 2.67 -44.83 11.81
C ASP A 477 3.46 -46.12 12.07
N SER A 478 4.24 -46.20 13.15
CA SER A 478 5.03 -47.39 13.51
C SER A 478 4.36 -48.32 14.54
N GLN A 479 3.09 -48.10 14.91
CA GLN A 479 2.36 -48.97 15.85
C GLN A 479 1.22 -49.79 15.22
N SER A 480 1.00 -49.70 13.92
CA SER A 480 0.00 -50.50 13.19
C SER A 480 0.67 -51.62 12.39
N THR A 481 1.47 -52.46 13.06
CA THR A 481 1.86 -53.78 12.53
C THR A 481 2.24 -54.75 13.65
N GLU A 482 1.49 -54.76 14.76
CA GLU A 482 1.47 -55.95 15.61
C GLU A 482 0.52 -56.99 15.00
N VAL A 483 1.17 -58.00 14.42
CA VAL A 483 0.63 -59.20 13.81
C VAL A 483 -0.35 -59.88 14.76
N HIS A 484 -1.62 -59.93 14.35
CA HIS A 484 -2.63 -60.83 14.91
C HIS A 484 -2.14 -62.27 14.70
N ARG A 485 -1.58 -62.90 15.74
CA ARG A 485 -1.33 -64.34 15.76
C ARG A 485 -2.64 -65.04 16.10
N ASP A 486 -3.10 -65.88 15.17
CA ASP A 486 -4.20 -66.82 15.40
C ASP A 486 -3.82 -67.85 16.47
N PRO A 487 -4.70 -68.19 17.42
CA PRO A 487 -4.50 -69.34 18.29
C PRO A 487 -4.94 -70.63 17.59
N GLU A 488 -4.00 -71.56 17.41
CA GLU A 488 -4.29 -72.96 17.10
C GLU A 488 -5.14 -73.59 18.21
N VAL A 489 -6.37 -73.98 17.88
CA VAL A 489 -7.21 -74.82 18.73
C VAL A 489 -6.84 -76.28 18.47
N GLY A 490 -6.16 -76.87 19.44
CA GLY A 490 -5.87 -78.30 19.51
C GLY A 490 -7.13 -79.14 19.77
N GLN A 491 -7.14 -80.30 19.12
CA GLN A 491 -8.12 -81.37 19.25
C GLN A 491 -8.12 -81.99 20.65
N THR A 492 -9.33 -82.27 21.17
CA THR A 492 -9.65 -83.47 21.97
C THR A 492 -11.04 -83.93 21.60
#